data_AF-K7RYC1-F1
#
_entry.id   AF-K7RYC1-F1
#
_cell.length_a   1.000
_cell.length_b   1.000
_cell.length_c   1.000
_cell.angle_alpha   90.00
_cell.angle_beta   90.00
_cell.angle_gamma   90.00
#
_symmetry.space_group_name_H-M   'P 1'
#
loop_
_entity.id
_entity.type
_entity.pdbx_description
1 polymer ?
#
loop_
_entity_poly.entity_id
_entity_poly.type
_entity_poly.pdbx_seq_one_letter_code
_entity_poly.pdbx_strand_id
1 'polypeptide(L)'
;LALFRCTPQPGVDPVEAGAALAGESSTATWTVVWTDLLTACDLYRAKAYRVDPVPSTPDTYFVYVAYDLDLFEEGSLANLTASIIGNIFGFKAVKALRLEDMRMPVALLKTYQGPACGLIVERERMDKFGRPLLGATVKPKLGLSGKNYGRVVFEGLKGGLDFLKDDENINSQPFMRYRERFLYSMEGVNHAAATSGEIKGHYLNSTAATMEDMYERAEFAVELGSVIVMIDLVIGYTAIQSMAKWCRKVDCILHLHRAGNSTYSRQKNHGMNFRVICKWMRMAGVDHIHAGTVVGKLEGDPLMIKGFYNTLLDFKSDINLPCGMFFAQDWASLRKCVPVASGGIHCGQMHQLI
;
A
#
# COMPACT_ATOMS: atom_id res chain seq x y z
N LEU A 1 9.42 4.79 -15.29
CA LEU A 1 10.25 5.94 -14.87
C LEU A 1 10.26 5.99 -13.35
N ALA A 2 11.38 6.36 -12.73
CA ALA A 2 11.48 6.61 -11.30
C ALA A 2 12.08 8.00 -11.04
N LEU A 3 11.65 8.63 -9.96
CA LEU A 3 12.22 9.87 -9.44
C LEU A 3 12.84 9.59 -8.07
N PHE A 4 14.14 9.85 -7.98
CA PHE A 4 14.88 9.77 -6.73
C PHE A 4 15.25 11.18 -6.23
N ARG A 5 15.08 11.41 -4.93
CA ARG A 5 15.77 12.49 -4.22
C ARG A 5 17.10 11.91 -3.73
N CYS A 6 18.20 12.40 -4.30
CA CYS A 6 19.54 11.93 -4.01
C CYS A 6 20.34 13.03 -3.33
N THR A 7 21.01 12.70 -2.23
CA THR A 7 22.05 13.51 -1.61
C THR A 7 23.38 12.76 -1.79
N PRO A 8 24.22 13.12 -2.77
CA PRO A 8 25.54 12.53 -2.94
C PRO A 8 26.45 12.76 -1.73
N GLN A 9 27.53 11.98 -1.61
CA GLN A 9 28.61 12.33 -0.68
C GLN A 9 29.37 13.58 -1.16
N PRO A 10 30.04 14.31 -0.24
CA PRO A 10 30.93 15.40 -0.62
C PRO A 10 31.96 14.96 -1.67
N GLY A 11 32.08 15.73 -2.75
CA GLY A 11 33.00 15.43 -3.86
C GLY A 11 32.45 14.47 -4.93
N VAL A 12 31.27 13.88 -4.74
CA VAL A 12 30.61 13.08 -5.77
C VAL A 12 29.75 13.98 -6.65
N ASP A 13 30.00 13.95 -7.96
CA ASP A 13 29.22 14.70 -8.95
C ASP A 13 27.76 14.19 -8.99
N PRO A 14 26.75 15.08 -9.03
CA PRO A 14 25.34 14.66 -9.02
C PRO A 14 24.91 13.89 -10.28
N VAL A 15 25.53 14.12 -11.44
CA VAL A 15 25.27 13.35 -12.66
C VAL A 15 25.86 11.95 -12.51
N GLU A 16 27.08 11.83 -11.98
CA GLU A 16 27.70 10.53 -11.69
C GLU A 16 26.88 9.74 -10.65
N ALA A 17 26.43 10.39 -9.57
CA ALA A 17 25.52 9.76 -8.62
C ALA A 17 24.24 9.25 -9.31
N GLY A 18 23.65 10.05 -10.22
CA GLY A 18 22.49 9.64 -10.99
C GLY A 18 22.77 8.45 -11.92
N ALA A 19 23.92 8.43 -12.58
CA ALA A 19 24.37 7.33 -13.44
C ALA A 19 24.59 6.04 -12.62
N ALA A 20 25.21 6.12 -11.45
CA ALA A 20 25.40 4.99 -10.54
C ALA A 20 24.05 4.40 -10.09
N LEU A 21 23.09 5.25 -9.72
CA LEU A 21 21.74 4.80 -9.39
C LEU A 21 21.08 4.07 -10.57
N ALA A 22 21.18 4.61 -11.78
CA ALA A 22 20.60 3.98 -12.97
C ALA A 22 21.28 2.65 -13.32
N GLY A 23 22.61 2.60 -13.30
CA GLY A 23 23.38 1.40 -13.60
C GLY A 23 23.05 0.24 -12.66
N GLU A 24 23.17 0.47 -11.36
CA GLU A 24 23.06 -0.59 -10.33
C GLU A 24 21.61 -0.92 -9.93
N SER A 25 20.63 -0.24 -10.54
CA SER A 25 19.21 -0.65 -10.53
C SER A 25 18.77 -1.25 -11.87
N SER A 26 19.71 -1.53 -12.78
CA SER A 26 19.45 -2.20 -14.06
C SER A 26 20.48 -3.29 -14.35
N THR A 27 21.61 -2.96 -14.97
CA THR A 27 22.54 -3.96 -15.55
C THR A 27 24.00 -3.76 -15.18
N ALA A 28 24.36 -2.67 -14.49
CA ALA A 28 25.76 -2.33 -14.24
C ALA A 28 26.32 -3.01 -12.99
N THR A 29 27.64 -3.02 -12.91
CA THR A 29 28.41 -3.25 -11.69
C THR A 29 29.62 -2.30 -11.66
N TRP A 30 30.48 -2.40 -10.64
CA TRP A 30 31.56 -1.46 -10.37
C TRP A 30 32.75 -1.47 -11.36
N THR A 31 32.83 -2.47 -12.24
CA THR A 31 33.87 -2.57 -13.27
C THR A 31 33.29 -3.06 -14.59
N VAL A 32 33.96 -2.74 -15.70
CA VAL A 32 33.53 -3.18 -17.03
C VAL A 32 33.63 -4.70 -17.13
N VAL A 33 32.57 -5.31 -17.66
CA VAL A 33 32.50 -6.74 -17.91
C VAL A 33 32.28 -6.98 -19.40
N TRP A 34 33.10 -7.84 -20.02
CA TRP A 34 33.01 -8.12 -21.46
C TRP A 34 31.69 -8.83 -21.83
N THR A 35 31.04 -9.47 -20.87
CA THR A 35 29.75 -10.14 -21.06
C THR A 35 28.62 -9.20 -21.47
N ASP A 36 28.78 -7.88 -21.29
CA ASP A 36 27.88 -6.88 -21.87
C ASP A 36 27.73 -7.06 -23.39
N LEU A 37 28.82 -7.44 -24.08
CA LEU A 37 28.88 -7.64 -25.54
C LEU A 37 28.08 -8.86 -26.02
N LEU A 38 27.59 -9.69 -25.10
CA LEU A 38 26.73 -10.83 -25.41
C LEU A 38 25.24 -10.48 -25.40
N THR A 39 24.89 -9.20 -25.15
CA THR A 39 23.51 -8.75 -25.00
C THR A 39 23.24 -7.49 -25.81
N ALA A 40 21.96 -7.16 -26.03
CA ALA A 40 21.54 -5.84 -26.49
C ALA A 40 21.68 -4.80 -25.36
N CYS A 41 22.91 -4.57 -24.91
CA CYS A 41 23.21 -3.77 -23.71
C CYS A 41 22.74 -2.31 -23.83
N ASP A 42 22.65 -1.77 -25.04
CA ASP A 42 22.09 -0.45 -25.33
C ASP A 42 20.60 -0.35 -24.99
N LEU A 43 19.83 -1.43 -25.17
CA LEU A 43 18.42 -1.52 -24.79
C LEU A 43 18.27 -1.58 -23.26
N TYR A 44 18.92 -2.55 -22.61
CA TYR A 44 18.65 -2.92 -21.21
C TYR A 44 19.20 -1.96 -20.15
N ARG A 45 20.24 -1.18 -20.45
CA ARG A 45 20.77 -0.20 -19.49
C ARG A 45 19.69 0.82 -19.13
N ALA A 46 19.43 1.09 -17.86
CA ALA A 46 18.61 2.23 -17.47
C ALA A 46 19.37 3.54 -17.71
N LYS A 47 18.64 4.64 -17.95
CA LYS A 47 19.23 5.94 -18.25
C LYS A 47 18.74 7.00 -17.28
N ALA A 48 19.65 7.60 -16.52
CA ALA A 48 19.39 8.86 -15.83
C ALA A 48 19.37 9.98 -16.88
N TYR A 49 18.19 10.56 -17.13
CA TYR A 49 17.99 11.48 -18.26
C TYR A 49 17.81 12.94 -17.84
N ARG A 50 17.65 13.19 -16.52
CA ARG A 50 17.49 14.53 -15.96
C ARG A 50 17.93 14.55 -14.50
N VAL A 51 18.69 15.57 -14.12
CA VAL A 51 19.16 15.80 -12.75
C VAL A 51 18.94 17.29 -12.43
N ASP A 52 18.03 17.58 -11.50
CA ASP A 52 17.71 18.95 -11.09
C ASP A 52 18.07 19.18 -9.62
N PRO A 53 18.54 20.37 -9.22
CA PRO A 53 18.66 20.70 -7.80
C PRO A 53 17.30 20.74 -7.12
N VAL A 54 17.23 20.26 -5.88
CA VAL A 54 16.03 20.36 -5.04
C VAL A 54 15.91 21.79 -4.50
N PRO A 55 14.74 22.46 -4.67
CA PRO A 55 14.51 23.79 -4.11
C PRO A 55 14.75 23.82 -2.59
N SER A 56 15.51 24.83 -2.14
CA SER A 56 15.76 25.10 -0.72
C SER A 56 16.42 23.94 0.04
N THR A 57 17.10 23.01 -0.65
CA THR A 57 17.90 21.96 -0.02
C THR A 57 19.23 21.83 -0.77
N PRO A 58 20.32 22.46 -0.28
CA PRO A 58 21.62 22.39 -0.94
C PRO A 58 22.13 20.94 -1.04
N ASP A 59 22.94 20.68 -2.05
CA ASP A 59 23.58 19.38 -2.32
C ASP A 59 22.62 18.19 -2.46
N THR A 60 21.34 18.47 -2.75
CA THR A 60 20.31 17.45 -2.94
C THR A 60 19.65 17.65 -4.29
N TYR A 61 19.45 16.55 -5.00
CA TYR A 61 19.05 16.55 -6.40
C TYR A 61 17.86 15.61 -6.64
N PHE A 62 16.99 16.00 -7.57
CA PHE A 62 16.00 15.14 -8.18
C PHE A 62 16.63 14.44 -9.40
N VAL A 63 16.77 13.13 -9.33
CA VAL A 63 17.33 12.28 -10.39
C VAL A 63 16.18 11.49 -11.02
N TYR A 64 15.99 11.69 -12.32
CA TYR A 64 14.98 10.98 -13.11
C TYR A 64 15.62 9.84 -13.90
N VAL A 65 15.13 8.63 -13.67
CA VAL A 65 15.65 7.41 -14.31
C VAL A 65 14.58 6.75 -15.17
N ALA A 66 14.95 6.40 -16.40
CA ALA A 66 14.15 5.63 -17.33
C ALA A 66 14.65 4.18 -17.38
N TYR A 67 13.71 3.24 -17.29
CA TYR A 67 13.94 1.81 -17.33
C TYR A 67 13.12 1.25 -18.49
N ASP A 68 13.72 0.35 -19.25
CA ASP A 68 13.00 -0.39 -20.29
C ASP A 68 11.99 -1.35 -19.65
N LEU A 69 10.89 -1.63 -20.37
CA LEU A 69 9.83 -2.48 -19.84
C LEU A 69 10.30 -3.92 -19.65
N ASP A 70 11.18 -4.40 -20.53
CA ASP A 70 11.62 -5.80 -20.58
C ASP A 70 12.51 -6.20 -19.39
N LEU A 71 12.88 -5.24 -18.54
CA LEU A 71 13.60 -5.49 -17.29
C LEU A 71 12.70 -6.08 -16.19
N PHE A 72 11.38 -6.02 -16.36
CA PHE A 72 10.43 -6.32 -15.29
C PHE A 72 9.56 -7.54 -15.61
N GLU A 73 9.57 -8.50 -14.70
CA GLU A 73 8.69 -9.67 -14.73
C GLU A 73 7.21 -9.23 -14.66
N GLU A 74 6.39 -9.77 -15.56
CA GLU A 74 4.99 -9.39 -15.71
C GLU A 74 4.18 -9.69 -14.45
N GLY A 75 3.65 -8.63 -13.83
CA GLY A 75 2.75 -8.78 -12.68
C GLY A 75 3.47 -9.16 -11.39
N SER A 76 4.79 -8.96 -11.31
CA SER A 76 5.61 -9.27 -10.14
C SER A 76 6.06 -7.99 -9.44
N LEU A 77 5.44 -7.66 -8.31
CA LEU A 77 5.91 -6.52 -7.51
C LEU A 77 7.27 -6.82 -6.86
N ALA A 78 7.51 -8.09 -6.50
CA ALA A 78 8.80 -8.53 -5.97
C ALA A 78 9.95 -8.20 -6.94
N ASN A 79 9.84 -8.60 -8.21
CA ASN A 79 10.85 -8.32 -9.23
C ASN A 79 11.03 -6.80 -9.46
N LEU A 80 9.94 -6.05 -9.65
CA LEU A 80 10.00 -4.59 -9.80
C LEU A 80 10.76 -3.93 -8.65
N THR A 81 10.49 -4.33 -7.41
CA THR A 81 11.16 -3.77 -6.23
C THR A 81 12.60 -4.24 -6.09
N ALA A 82 12.92 -5.47 -6.48
CA ALA A 82 14.29 -5.97 -6.48
C ALA A 82 15.22 -5.11 -7.35
N SER A 83 14.75 -4.67 -8.52
CA SER A 83 15.53 -3.77 -9.38
C SER A 83 15.57 -2.34 -8.83
N ILE A 84 14.40 -1.73 -8.55
CA ILE A 84 14.32 -0.28 -8.28
C ILE A 84 14.83 0.11 -6.89
N ILE A 85 14.68 -0.75 -5.88
CA ILE A 85 15.05 -0.44 -4.50
C ILE A 85 16.00 -1.47 -3.87
N GLY A 86 16.50 -2.44 -4.63
CA GLY A 86 17.29 -3.57 -4.09
C GLY A 86 18.56 -3.13 -3.38
N ASN A 87 19.51 -2.56 -4.13
CA ASN A 87 20.86 -2.28 -3.62
C ASN A 87 21.16 -0.78 -3.46
N ILE A 88 20.57 0.07 -4.32
CA ILE A 88 21.00 1.46 -4.52
C ILE A 88 20.90 2.36 -3.28
N PHE A 89 20.09 1.99 -2.29
CA PHE A 89 19.95 2.71 -1.02
C PHE A 89 21.14 2.55 -0.08
N GLY A 90 21.99 1.53 -0.29
CA GLY A 90 23.18 1.25 0.50
C GLY A 90 24.50 1.77 -0.10
N PHE A 91 24.43 2.55 -1.18
CA PHE A 91 25.61 2.99 -1.92
C PHE A 91 26.46 3.96 -1.10
N LYS A 92 27.75 3.63 -0.91
CA LYS A 92 28.68 4.49 -0.14
C LYS A 92 28.79 5.91 -0.69
N ALA A 93 28.74 6.06 -2.02
CA ALA A 93 28.81 7.34 -2.72
C ALA A 93 27.55 8.22 -2.56
N VAL A 94 26.47 7.68 -1.98
CA VAL A 94 25.20 8.37 -1.75
C VAL A 94 24.94 8.46 -0.26
N LYS A 95 24.90 9.68 0.28
CA LYS A 95 24.65 9.91 1.72
C LYS A 95 23.21 9.61 2.09
N ALA A 96 22.26 9.96 1.22
CA ALA A 96 20.85 9.66 1.42
C ALA A 96 20.13 9.53 0.07
N LEU A 97 19.18 8.60 0.00
CA LEU A 97 18.38 8.35 -1.19
C LEU A 97 16.93 8.16 -0.79
N ARG A 98 16.02 8.82 -1.51
CA ARG A 98 14.58 8.61 -1.35
C ARG A 98 13.89 8.42 -2.68
N LEU A 99 13.15 7.32 -2.85
CA LEU A 99 12.27 7.13 -4.01
C LEU A 99 11.01 7.98 -3.80
N GLU A 100 10.85 9.02 -4.60
CA GLU A 100 9.72 9.95 -4.48
C GLU A 100 8.54 9.49 -5.31
N ASP A 101 8.70 9.20 -6.59
CA ASP A 101 7.56 8.84 -7.44
C ASP A 101 7.97 7.88 -8.56
N MET A 102 6.99 7.19 -9.13
CA MET A 102 7.17 6.29 -10.26
C MET A 102 6.06 6.46 -11.28
N ARG A 103 6.43 6.45 -12.57
CA ARG A 103 5.48 6.33 -13.68
C ARG A 103 5.47 4.88 -14.15
N MET A 104 4.31 4.25 -14.06
CA MET A 104 4.06 2.90 -14.58
C MET A 104 3.48 2.98 -16.00
N PRO A 105 4.07 2.31 -17.01
CA PRO A 105 3.50 2.25 -18.35
C PRO A 105 2.19 1.45 -18.37
N VAL A 106 1.29 1.77 -19.32
CA VAL A 106 0.02 1.05 -19.49
C VAL A 106 0.27 -0.44 -19.73
N ALA A 107 1.30 -0.77 -20.53
CA ALA A 107 1.71 -2.15 -20.80
C ALA A 107 2.01 -2.92 -19.52
N LEU A 108 2.84 -2.37 -18.62
CA LEU A 108 3.12 -3.00 -17.32
C LEU A 108 1.86 -3.09 -16.46
N LEU A 109 1.06 -2.02 -16.35
CA LEU A 109 -0.14 -2.04 -15.51
C LEU A 109 -1.14 -3.12 -15.94
N LYS A 110 -1.21 -3.44 -17.24
CA LYS A 110 -2.10 -4.49 -17.76
C LYS A 110 -1.68 -5.91 -17.38
N THR A 111 -0.47 -6.11 -16.87
CA THR A 111 -0.05 -7.43 -16.34
C THR A 111 -0.49 -7.64 -14.89
N TYR A 112 -1.00 -6.61 -14.21
CA TYR A 112 -1.48 -6.68 -12.83
C TYR A 112 -3.01 -6.77 -12.78
N GLN A 113 -3.53 -7.45 -11.76
CA GLN A 113 -4.97 -7.59 -11.53
C GLN A 113 -5.63 -6.25 -11.12
N GLY A 114 -4.93 -5.44 -10.32
CA GLY A 114 -5.55 -4.34 -9.58
C GLY A 114 -6.47 -4.80 -8.43
N PRO A 115 -7.14 -3.87 -7.73
CA PRO A 115 -7.95 -4.16 -6.54
C PRO A 115 -8.97 -5.29 -6.75
N ALA A 116 -9.02 -6.25 -5.83
CA ALA A 116 -9.87 -7.44 -5.91
C ALA A 116 -11.37 -7.10 -6.04
N CYS A 117 -11.90 -6.16 -5.28
CA CYS A 117 -13.25 -5.63 -5.40
C CYS A 117 -13.23 -4.21 -5.99
N GLY A 118 -12.42 -3.32 -5.41
CA GLY A 118 -12.36 -1.90 -5.71
C GLY A 118 -13.60 -1.10 -5.29
N LEU A 119 -13.45 0.23 -5.21
CA LEU A 119 -14.45 1.16 -4.66
C LEU A 119 -15.89 0.95 -5.15
N ILE A 120 -16.07 0.72 -6.46
CA ILE A 120 -17.40 0.67 -7.07
C ILE A 120 -18.14 -0.59 -6.63
N VAL A 121 -17.53 -1.76 -6.86
CA VAL A 121 -18.13 -3.05 -6.53
C VAL A 121 -18.27 -3.21 -5.01
N GLU A 122 -17.36 -2.64 -4.22
CA GLU A 122 -17.49 -2.63 -2.77
C GLU A 122 -18.77 -1.89 -2.33
N ARG A 123 -19.03 -0.71 -2.88
CA ARG A 123 -20.25 0.05 -2.55
C ARG A 123 -21.51 -0.68 -2.97
N GLU A 124 -21.48 -1.35 -4.13
CA GLU A 124 -22.57 -2.20 -4.60
C GLU A 124 -22.82 -3.39 -3.66
N ARG A 125 -21.76 -4.09 -3.24
CA ARG A 125 -21.85 -5.22 -2.30
C ARG A 125 -22.34 -4.81 -0.92
N MET A 126 -21.98 -3.61 -0.47
CA MET A 126 -22.35 -3.09 0.84
C MET A 126 -23.67 -2.31 0.83
N ASP A 127 -24.25 -2.04 -0.35
CA ASP A 127 -25.40 -1.17 -0.58
C ASP A 127 -25.29 0.20 0.12
N LYS A 128 -24.11 0.84 -0.01
CA LYS A 128 -23.76 2.08 0.71
C LYS A 128 -23.21 3.16 -0.21
N PHE A 129 -24.04 4.18 -0.44
CA PHE A 129 -23.77 5.28 -1.37
C PHE A 129 -23.89 6.66 -0.72
N GLY A 130 -23.31 7.69 -1.35
CA GLY A 130 -23.47 9.09 -0.94
C GLY A 130 -22.73 9.51 0.33
N ARG A 131 -22.06 8.60 1.03
CA ARG A 131 -21.27 8.90 2.24
C ARG A 131 -19.97 8.10 2.36
N PRO A 132 -19.01 8.55 3.20
CA PRO A 132 -17.92 7.70 3.66
C PRO A 132 -18.42 6.48 4.42
N LEU A 133 -17.65 5.39 4.35
CA LEU A 133 -17.85 4.21 5.19
C LEU A 133 -17.25 4.47 6.58
N LEU A 134 -17.98 4.12 7.63
CA LEU A 134 -17.58 4.31 9.02
C LEU A 134 -17.02 3.00 9.58
N GLY A 135 -15.81 3.10 10.16
CA GLY A 135 -15.11 1.94 10.74
C GLY A 135 -14.50 2.25 12.11
N ALA A 136 -14.36 1.22 12.95
CA ALA A 136 -13.62 1.33 14.21
C ALA A 136 -12.70 0.11 14.44
N THR A 137 -11.51 0.35 15.00
CA THR A 137 -10.64 -0.73 15.49
C THR A 137 -11.08 -1.12 16.90
N VAL A 138 -11.30 -2.40 17.15
CA VAL A 138 -11.62 -2.90 18.51
C VAL A 138 -10.49 -2.52 19.48
N LYS A 139 -10.84 -2.14 20.72
CA LYS A 139 -9.91 -1.77 21.78
C LYS A 139 -10.24 -2.49 23.10
N PRO A 140 -9.25 -2.71 24.00
CA PRO A 140 -7.81 -2.40 23.87
C PRO A 140 -7.14 -3.19 22.74
N LYS A 141 -5.93 -2.78 22.31
CA LYS A 141 -5.26 -3.41 21.15
C LYS A 141 -5.12 -4.93 21.33
N LEU A 142 -4.71 -5.36 22.53
CA LEU A 142 -4.45 -6.75 22.89
C LEU A 142 -5.13 -7.07 24.23
N GLY A 143 -5.42 -8.34 24.48
CA GLY A 143 -5.85 -8.85 25.79
C GLY A 143 -7.34 -9.17 25.95
N LEU A 144 -8.20 -8.83 24.97
CA LEU A 144 -9.58 -9.30 24.96
C LEU A 144 -9.66 -10.78 24.56
N SER A 145 -10.58 -11.52 25.18
CA SER A 145 -10.96 -12.89 24.76
C SER A 145 -11.87 -12.86 23.54
N GLY A 146 -12.00 -13.98 22.82
CA GLY A 146 -12.85 -14.08 21.62
C GLY A 146 -14.30 -13.63 21.84
N LYS A 147 -14.91 -14.07 22.95
CA LYS A 147 -16.28 -13.70 23.32
C LYS A 147 -16.45 -12.20 23.54
N ASN A 148 -15.53 -11.58 24.28
CA ASN A 148 -15.60 -10.14 24.54
C ASN A 148 -15.27 -9.33 23.27
N TYR A 149 -14.41 -9.86 22.40
CA TYR A 149 -14.17 -9.27 21.08
C TYR A 149 -15.46 -9.19 20.27
N GLY A 150 -16.18 -10.31 20.15
CA GLY A 150 -17.48 -10.37 19.45
C GLY A 150 -18.53 -9.45 20.05
N ARG A 151 -18.56 -9.29 21.38
CA ARG A 151 -19.43 -8.29 22.04
C ARG A 151 -19.13 -6.87 21.56
N VAL A 152 -17.86 -6.46 21.50
CA VAL A 152 -17.49 -5.11 21.03
C VAL A 152 -17.85 -4.92 19.55
N VAL A 153 -17.64 -5.95 18.72
CA VAL A 153 -18.05 -5.96 17.31
C VAL A 153 -19.56 -5.73 17.19
N PHE A 154 -20.37 -6.49 17.93
CA PHE A 154 -21.82 -6.34 17.92
C PHE A 154 -22.26 -4.92 18.31
N GLU A 155 -21.81 -4.41 19.46
CA GLU A 155 -22.26 -3.10 19.96
C GLU A 155 -21.86 -1.96 19.02
N GLY A 156 -20.64 -2.01 18.46
CA GLY A 156 -20.18 -1.00 17.52
C GLY A 156 -20.97 -0.98 16.20
N LEU A 157 -21.24 -2.16 15.62
CA LEU A 157 -22.01 -2.28 14.38
C LEU A 157 -23.47 -1.90 14.58
N LYS A 158 -24.09 -2.36 15.67
CA LYS A 158 -25.45 -2.01 16.05
C LYS A 158 -25.61 -0.50 16.28
N GLY A 159 -24.57 0.15 16.82
CA GLY A 159 -24.53 1.60 17.03
C GLY A 159 -24.45 2.45 15.76
N GLY A 160 -24.32 1.83 14.57
CA GLY A 160 -24.36 2.52 13.27
C GLY A 160 -23.05 2.50 12.49
N LEU A 161 -21.99 1.85 12.99
CA LEU A 161 -20.78 1.63 12.17
C LEU A 161 -21.06 0.64 11.04
N ASP A 162 -20.39 0.83 9.90
CA ASP A 162 -20.45 -0.12 8.79
C ASP A 162 -19.54 -1.31 9.05
N PHE A 163 -18.39 -1.02 9.66
CA PHE A 163 -17.35 -1.99 9.94
C PHE A 163 -16.75 -1.84 11.33
N LEU A 164 -16.33 -2.96 11.89
CA LEU A 164 -15.22 -2.98 12.84
C LEU A 164 -14.00 -3.67 12.22
N LYS A 165 -12.88 -3.65 12.91
CA LYS A 165 -11.68 -4.38 12.48
C LYS A 165 -10.89 -4.92 13.65
N ASP A 166 -10.24 -6.05 13.37
CA ASP A 166 -9.13 -6.51 14.18
C ASP A 166 -8.04 -5.42 14.25
N ASP A 167 -7.32 -5.34 15.36
CA ASP A 167 -6.11 -4.51 15.43
C ASP A 167 -4.98 -5.18 14.61
N GLU A 168 -4.03 -4.41 14.07
CA GLU A 168 -2.96 -4.95 13.21
C GLU A 168 -2.11 -6.01 13.91
N ASN A 169 -2.03 -5.95 15.24
CA ASN A 169 -1.29 -6.91 16.05
C ASN A 169 -2.18 -7.98 16.70
N ILE A 170 -3.46 -8.09 16.33
CA ILE A 170 -4.33 -9.21 16.70
C ILE A 170 -4.26 -10.27 15.60
N ASN A 171 -3.61 -11.40 15.91
CA ASN A 171 -3.47 -12.53 14.98
C ASN A 171 -4.03 -13.79 15.63
N SER A 172 -3.21 -14.54 16.36
CA SER A 172 -3.64 -15.69 17.18
C SER A 172 -2.72 -15.82 18.40
N GLN A 173 -3.14 -15.26 19.53
CA GLN A 173 -2.34 -15.16 20.74
C GLN A 173 -2.84 -16.10 21.85
N PRO A 174 -2.04 -16.35 22.91
CA PRO A 174 -2.49 -17.16 24.05
C PRO A 174 -3.79 -16.68 24.70
N PHE A 175 -4.06 -15.37 24.71
CA PHE A 175 -5.29 -14.81 25.30
C PHE A 175 -6.52 -14.92 24.39
N MET A 176 -6.34 -15.18 23.09
CA MET A 176 -7.42 -15.30 22.11
C MET A 176 -6.90 -15.96 20.83
N ARG A 177 -7.32 -17.20 20.58
CA ARG A 177 -7.03 -17.90 19.32
C ARG A 177 -7.95 -17.40 18.21
N TYR A 178 -7.45 -17.38 16.97
CA TYR A 178 -8.17 -16.73 15.87
C TYR A 178 -9.54 -17.34 15.59
N ARG A 179 -9.70 -18.68 15.69
CA ARG A 179 -10.98 -19.34 15.44
C ARG A 179 -12.09 -18.88 16.40
N GLU A 180 -11.76 -18.73 17.68
CA GLU A 180 -12.68 -18.19 18.69
C GLU A 180 -13.12 -16.78 18.31
N ARG A 181 -12.16 -15.92 17.95
CA ARG A 181 -12.44 -14.53 17.54
C ARG A 181 -13.35 -14.48 16.32
N PHE A 182 -13.07 -15.30 15.29
CA PHE A 182 -13.80 -15.30 14.04
C PHE A 182 -15.27 -15.70 14.26
N LEU A 183 -15.50 -16.79 15.00
CA LEU A 183 -16.85 -17.26 15.32
C LEU A 183 -17.66 -16.21 16.08
N TYR A 184 -17.14 -15.68 17.20
CA TYR A 184 -17.86 -14.68 18.00
C TYR A 184 -18.03 -13.33 17.29
N SER A 185 -17.08 -12.95 16.43
CA SER A 185 -17.21 -11.72 15.62
C SER A 185 -18.28 -11.87 14.55
N MET A 186 -18.35 -13.02 13.87
CA MET A 186 -19.39 -13.28 12.87
C MET A 186 -20.79 -13.44 13.48
N GLU A 187 -20.91 -13.99 14.69
CA GLU A 187 -22.15 -13.92 15.47
C GLU A 187 -22.57 -12.45 15.69
N GLY A 188 -21.64 -11.60 16.13
CA GLY A 188 -21.89 -10.18 16.34
C GLY A 188 -22.26 -9.41 15.07
N VAL A 189 -21.59 -9.70 13.94
CA VAL A 189 -21.90 -9.12 12.62
C VAL A 189 -23.32 -9.48 12.19
N ASN A 190 -23.69 -10.76 12.22
CA ASN A 190 -25.01 -11.21 11.78
C ASN A 190 -26.14 -10.67 12.67
N HIS A 191 -25.91 -10.63 13.99
CA HIS A 191 -26.89 -10.05 14.92
C HIS A 191 -27.08 -8.54 14.67
N ALA A 192 -26.00 -7.78 14.45
CA ALA A 192 -26.09 -6.37 14.12
C ALA A 192 -26.79 -6.13 12.76
N ALA A 193 -26.50 -6.96 11.76
CA ALA A 193 -27.16 -6.90 10.45
C ALA A 193 -28.67 -7.16 10.57
N ALA A 194 -29.07 -8.23 11.26
CA ALA A 194 -30.48 -8.57 11.50
C ALA A 194 -31.24 -7.47 12.27
N THR A 195 -30.56 -6.79 13.20
CA THR A 195 -31.19 -5.72 14.00
C THR A 195 -31.31 -4.40 13.26
N SER A 196 -30.35 -4.07 12.39
CA SER A 196 -30.30 -2.78 11.68
C SER A 196 -30.91 -2.82 10.28
N GLY A 197 -31.01 -4.00 9.67
CA GLY A 197 -31.37 -4.13 8.25
C GLY A 197 -30.25 -3.72 7.28
N GLU A 198 -29.05 -3.39 7.78
CA GLU A 198 -27.91 -3.00 6.95
C GLU A 198 -26.89 -4.13 6.81
N ILE A 199 -26.18 -4.14 5.68
CA ILE A 199 -24.99 -4.98 5.51
C ILE A 199 -23.88 -4.48 6.44
N LYS A 200 -23.34 -5.38 7.26
CA LYS A 200 -22.26 -5.11 8.22
C LYS A 200 -21.05 -6.01 7.94
N GLY A 201 -19.88 -5.62 8.44
CA GLY A 201 -18.70 -6.48 8.37
C GLY A 201 -17.72 -6.24 9.51
N HIS A 202 -16.77 -7.16 9.66
CA HIS A 202 -15.65 -7.01 10.57
C HIS A 202 -14.38 -7.49 9.87
N TYR A 203 -13.33 -6.67 9.83
CA TYR A 203 -12.11 -7.04 9.11
C TYR A 203 -11.37 -8.10 9.92
N LEU A 204 -11.59 -9.37 9.57
CA LEU A 204 -10.95 -10.52 10.20
C LEU A 204 -9.48 -10.59 9.76
N ASN A 205 -8.54 -10.48 10.71
CA ASN A 205 -7.12 -10.44 10.40
C ASN A 205 -6.58 -11.83 10.05
N SER A 206 -6.24 -11.99 8.77
CA SER A 206 -5.67 -13.22 8.19
C SER A 206 -4.14 -13.26 8.23
N THR A 207 -3.45 -12.18 8.63
CA THR A 207 -1.99 -12.14 8.79
C THR A 207 -1.49 -13.28 9.68
N ALA A 208 -0.58 -14.08 9.14
CA ALA A 208 0.04 -15.22 9.81
C ALA A 208 1.53 -15.33 9.44
N ALA A 209 2.22 -16.33 10.00
CA ALA A 209 3.65 -16.53 9.77
C ALA A 209 3.95 -17.19 8.43
N THR A 210 3.08 -18.08 7.96
CA THR A 210 3.23 -18.84 6.72
C THR A 210 2.04 -18.59 5.80
N MET A 211 2.22 -18.85 4.49
CA MET A 211 1.13 -18.71 3.53
C MET A 211 0.01 -19.72 3.80
N GLU A 212 0.36 -20.92 4.26
CA GLU A 212 -0.58 -21.98 4.62
C GLU A 212 -1.52 -21.53 5.75
N ASP A 213 -0.96 -20.97 6.82
CA ASP A 213 -1.74 -20.43 7.94
C ASP A 213 -2.60 -19.24 7.52
N MET A 214 -2.10 -18.40 6.59
CA MET A 214 -2.86 -17.27 6.05
C MET A 214 -4.07 -17.75 5.25
N TYR A 215 -3.89 -18.73 4.37
CA TYR A 215 -4.98 -19.33 3.60
C TYR A 215 -5.98 -20.03 4.51
N GLU A 216 -5.55 -20.82 5.49
CA GLU A 216 -6.45 -21.48 6.45
C GLU A 216 -7.37 -20.45 7.15
N ARG A 217 -6.81 -19.32 7.59
CA ARG A 217 -7.60 -18.26 8.23
C ARG A 217 -8.56 -17.61 7.25
N ALA A 218 -8.09 -17.26 6.05
CA ALA A 218 -8.92 -16.57 5.08
C ALA A 218 -10.07 -17.46 4.58
N GLU A 219 -9.81 -18.74 4.31
CA GLU A 219 -10.81 -19.74 3.96
C GLU A 219 -11.85 -19.89 5.05
N PHE A 220 -11.43 -19.97 6.32
CA PHE A 220 -12.36 -20.02 7.44
C PHE A 220 -13.22 -18.75 7.54
N ALA A 221 -12.68 -17.56 7.26
CA ALA A 221 -13.46 -16.33 7.23
C ALA A 221 -14.55 -16.34 6.15
N VAL A 222 -14.24 -16.88 4.96
CA VAL A 222 -15.20 -17.02 3.85
C VAL A 222 -16.24 -18.11 4.13
N GLU A 223 -15.84 -19.23 4.73
CA GLU A 223 -16.76 -20.29 5.16
C GLU A 223 -17.82 -19.75 6.14
N LEU A 224 -17.44 -18.82 7.02
CA LEU A 224 -18.36 -18.13 7.93
C LEU A 224 -19.21 -17.04 7.25
N GLY A 225 -18.98 -16.75 5.97
CA GLY A 225 -19.70 -15.73 5.22
C GLY A 225 -19.22 -14.29 5.45
N SER A 226 -17.96 -14.09 5.87
CA SER A 226 -17.41 -12.74 6.01
C SER A 226 -17.29 -12.03 4.66
N VAL A 227 -17.75 -10.78 4.59
CA VAL A 227 -17.62 -9.94 3.38
C VAL A 227 -16.20 -9.40 3.17
N ILE A 228 -15.37 -9.41 4.22
CA ILE A 228 -14.08 -8.72 4.25
C ILE A 228 -13.08 -9.41 5.18
N VAL A 229 -11.81 -9.43 4.76
CA VAL A 229 -10.66 -9.80 5.58
C VAL A 229 -9.64 -8.67 5.59
N MET A 230 -8.71 -8.69 6.55
CA MET A 230 -7.54 -7.82 6.52
C MET A 230 -6.22 -8.57 6.55
N ILE A 231 -5.21 -7.88 6.03
CA ILE A 231 -3.80 -8.26 6.04
C ILE A 231 -2.94 -7.05 6.45
N ASP A 232 -1.73 -7.33 6.91
CA ASP A 232 -0.75 -6.32 7.31
C ASP A 232 0.39 -6.24 6.30
N LEU A 233 0.86 -5.05 5.97
CA LEU A 233 1.94 -4.81 5.00
C LEU A 233 3.24 -5.60 5.31
N VAL A 234 3.47 -5.94 6.59
CA VAL A 234 4.65 -6.69 7.04
C VAL A 234 4.72 -8.12 6.51
N ILE A 235 3.64 -8.69 5.96
CA ILE A 235 3.67 -10.03 5.33
C ILE A 235 4.48 -10.06 4.01
N GLY A 236 4.76 -8.89 3.43
CA GLY A 236 5.52 -8.75 2.20
C GLY A 236 4.70 -8.87 0.91
N TYR A 237 5.27 -8.34 -0.18
CA TYR A 237 4.56 -8.13 -1.44
C TYR A 237 4.08 -9.42 -2.11
N THR A 238 4.86 -10.50 -2.04
CA THR A 238 4.47 -11.81 -2.59
C THR A 238 3.20 -12.35 -1.92
N ALA A 239 3.13 -12.30 -0.59
CA ALA A 239 1.96 -12.73 0.15
C ALA A 239 0.75 -11.82 -0.13
N ILE A 240 0.96 -10.50 -0.19
CA ILE A 240 -0.11 -9.54 -0.54
C ILE A 240 -0.70 -9.84 -1.92
N GLN A 241 0.13 -10.08 -2.94
CA GLN A 241 -0.34 -10.42 -4.29
C GLN A 241 -1.10 -11.75 -4.32
N SER A 242 -0.63 -12.75 -3.58
CA SER A 242 -1.34 -14.03 -3.42
C SER A 242 -2.72 -13.84 -2.78
N MET A 243 -2.81 -13.08 -1.68
CA MET A 243 -4.07 -12.79 -1.02
C MET A 243 -5.02 -11.96 -1.88
N ALA A 244 -4.52 -11.01 -2.69
CA ALA A 244 -5.34 -10.23 -3.61
C ALA A 244 -5.94 -11.08 -4.74
N LYS A 245 -5.16 -12.02 -5.31
CA LYS A 245 -5.66 -12.99 -6.29
C LYS A 245 -6.69 -13.92 -5.66
N TRP A 246 -6.44 -14.40 -4.46
CA TRP A 246 -7.36 -15.26 -3.72
C TRP A 246 -8.67 -14.53 -3.41
N CYS A 247 -8.63 -13.31 -2.87
CA CYS A 247 -9.81 -12.51 -2.54
C CYS A 247 -10.71 -12.25 -3.76
N ARG A 248 -10.11 -11.99 -4.93
CA ARG A 248 -10.85 -11.89 -6.21
C ARG A 248 -11.57 -13.19 -6.56
N LYS A 249 -10.91 -14.34 -6.36
CA LYS A 249 -11.45 -15.66 -6.71
C LYS A 249 -12.63 -16.09 -5.82
N VAL A 250 -12.62 -15.66 -4.56
CA VAL A 250 -13.62 -16.07 -3.54
C VAL A 250 -14.59 -14.95 -3.16
N ASP A 251 -14.62 -13.87 -3.94
CA ASP A 251 -15.49 -12.72 -3.73
C ASP A 251 -15.36 -12.04 -2.35
N CYS A 252 -14.16 -12.01 -1.77
CA CYS A 252 -13.88 -11.32 -0.51
C CYS A 252 -13.24 -9.93 -0.74
N ILE A 253 -13.60 -8.94 0.08
CA ILE A 253 -12.94 -7.62 0.08
C ILE A 253 -11.62 -7.71 0.87
N LEU A 254 -10.55 -7.11 0.35
CA LEU A 254 -9.22 -7.16 0.96
C LEU A 254 -8.77 -5.82 1.55
N HIS A 255 -8.75 -5.72 2.88
CA HIS A 255 -8.23 -4.56 3.59
C HIS A 255 -6.73 -4.67 3.89
N LEU A 256 -5.93 -3.67 3.51
CA LEU A 256 -4.52 -3.59 3.89
C LEU A 256 -4.27 -2.57 5.00
N HIS A 257 -3.80 -3.05 6.14
CA HIS A 257 -3.19 -2.21 7.16
C HIS A 257 -1.70 -1.98 6.86
N ARG A 258 -1.23 -0.73 6.89
CA ARG A 258 0.14 -0.36 6.49
C ARG A 258 1.21 -0.53 7.59
N ALA A 259 1.10 -1.58 8.40
CA ALA A 259 2.05 -1.84 9.49
C ALA A 259 3.50 -1.78 8.98
N GLY A 260 4.38 -1.08 9.71
CA GLY A 260 5.79 -0.93 9.33
C GLY A 260 6.10 0.14 8.28
N ASN A 261 5.12 0.67 7.53
CA ASN A 261 5.38 1.65 6.46
C ASN A 261 6.23 2.86 6.88
N SER A 262 5.96 3.42 8.06
CA SER A 262 6.64 4.65 8.51
C SER A 262 8.11 4.46 8.86
N THR A 263 8.65 3.23 8.86
CA THR A 263 10.09 2.98 9.05
C THR A 263 10.92 3.54 7.90
N TYR A 264 10.36 3.55 6.69
CA TYR A 264 11.02 4.07 5.48
C TYR A 264 10.26 5.21 4.81
N SER A 265 9.02 5.54 5.21
CA SER A 265 8.27 6.62 4.55
C SER A 265 8.30 7.97 5.25
N ARG A 266 8.68 8.00 6.53
CA ARG A 266 8.55 9.18 7.39
C ARG A 266 9.54 10.29 7.06
N GLN A 267 10.80 9.93 6.82
CA GLN A 267 11.86 10.91 6.62
C GLN A 267 11.86 11.41 5.18
N LYS A 268 12.08 12.72 5.00
CA LYS A 268 12.08 13.35 3.67
C LYS A 268 13.39 13.14 2.91
N ASN A 269 14.49 12.89 3.61
CA ASN A 269 15.81 12.71 3.01
C ASN A 269 16.07 11.28 2.53
N HIS A 270 15.53 10.26 3.22
CA HIS A 270 15.84 8.86 2.93
C HIS A 270 14.60 7.96 2.97
N GLY A 271 14.57 6.93 2.12
CA GLY A 271 13.57 5.86 2.13
C GLY A 271 12.61 5.90 0.93
N MET A 272 11.32 5.71 1.15
CA MET A 272 10.34 5.68 0.05
C MET A 272 9.12 6.50 0.40
N ASN A 273 8.73 7.42 -0.47
CA ASN A 273 7.51 8.16 -0.28
C ASN A 273 6.29 7.21 -0.30
N PHE A 274 5.33 7.42 0.60
CA PHE A 274 4.16 6.56 0.70
C PHE A 274 3.32 6.52 -0.60
N ARG A 275 3.38 7.55 -1.46
CA ARG A 275 2.70 7.50 -2.77
C ARG A 275 3.16 6.31 -3.62
N VAL A 276 4.44 5.96 -3.54
CA VAL A 276 5.00 4.84 -4.30
C VAL A 276 4.40 3.54 -3.80
N ILE A 277 4.27 3.39 -2.48
CA ILE A 277 3.60 2.26 -1.85
C ILE A 277 2.11 2.23 -2.24
N CYS A 278 1.42 3.38 -2.30
CA CYS A 278 0.04 3.44 -2.82
C CYS A 278 -0.06 2.89 -4.25
N LYS A 279 0.88 3.26 -5.13
CA LYS A 279 0.92 2.73 -6.51
C LYS A 279 1.11 1.22 -6.51
N TRP A 280 2.10 0.74 -5.78
CA TRP A 280 2.41 -0.69 -5.68
C TRP A 280 1.27 -1.51 -5.09
N MET A 281 0.59 -1.01 -4.06
CA MET A 281 -0.52 -1.74 -3.43
C MET A 281 -1.79 -1.71 -4.29
N ARG A 282 -2.04 -0.63 -5.03
CA ARG A 282 -3.09 -0.60 -6.07
C ARG A 282 -2.81 -1.61 -7.17
N MET A 283 -1.54 -1.75 -7.61
CA MET A 283 -1.13 -2.78 -8.57
C MET A 283 -1.27 -4.20 -7.98
N ALA A 284 -0.80 -4.40 -6.75
CA ALA A 284 -0.83 -5.69 -6.07
C ALA A 284 -2.27 -6.21 -5.85
N GLY A 285 -3.21 -5.29 -5.64
CA GLY A 285 -4.63 -5.57 -5.76
C GLY A 285 -5.41 -5.57 -4.44
N VAL A 286 -4.98 -4.77 -3.47
CA VAL A 286 -5.75 -4.55 -2.23
C VAL A 286 -6.91 -3.58 -2.47
N ASP A 287 -8.01 -3.78 -1.76
CA ASP A 287 -9.21 -2.94 -1.89
C ASP A 287 -9.15 -1.71 -1.02
N HIS A 288 -8.66 -1.85 0.21
CA HIS A 288 -8.42 -0.72 1.10
C HIS A 288 -6.95 -0.55 1.39
N ILE A 289 -6.52 0.68 1.64
CA ILE A 289 -5.24 0.97 2.28
C ILE A 289 -5.35 2.19 3.19
N HIS A 290 -4.71 2.14 4.36
CA HIS A 290 -4.62 3.29 5.25
C HIS A 290 -3.82 4.42 4.59
N ALA A 291 -4.45 5.59 4.40
CA ALA A 291 -3.86 6.70 3.65
C ALA A 291 -3.66 7.98 4.47
N GLY A 292 -3.88 7.91 5.78
CA GLY A 292 -3.69 9.02 6.73
C GLY A 292 -4.92 9.90 6.90
N THR A 293 -4.85 10.79 7.90
CA THR A 293 -6.02 11.53 8.42
C THR A 293 -5.87 13.04 8.36
N VAL A 294 -4.66 13.57 8.10
CA VAL A 294 -4.30 15.00 8.24
C VAL A 294 -4.37 15.51 9.68
N VAL A 295 -5.55 15.44 10.30
CA VAL A 295 -5.88 16.04 11.61
C VAL A 295 -5.83 15.05 12.78
N GLY A 296 -5.49 13.79 12.51
CA GLY A 296 -5.35 12.76 13.53
C GLY A 296 -3.97 12.73 14.19
N LYS A 297 -3.70 11.67 14.95
CA LYS A 297 -2.46 11.53 15.74
C LYS A 297 -1.22 11.13 14.95
N LEU A 298 -1.38 10.73 13.69
CA LEU A 298 -0.29 10.24 12.83
C LEU A 298 0.09 11.34 11.84
N GLU A 299 1.36 11.36 11.42
CA GLU A 299 1.87 12.30 10.43
C GLU A 299 1.07 12.25 9.11
N GLY A 300 0.81 13.43 8.53
CA GLY A 300 0.11 13.56 7.26
C GLY A 300 -0.06 15.03 6.85
N ASP A 301 0.90 15.56 6.09
CA ASP A 301 0.74 16.88 5.46
C ASP A 301 -0.49 16.88 4.51
N PRO A 302 -1.38 17.89 4.57
CA PRO A 302 -2.61 17.92 3.79
C PRO A 302 -2.40 17.72 2.27
N LEU A 303 -1.36 18.33 1.70
CA LEU A 303 -1.09 18.24 0.25
C LEU A 303 -0.56 16.86 -0.14
N MET A 304 0.32 16.29 0.68
CA MET A 304 0.82 14.93 0.46
C MET A 304 -0.31 13.90 0.59
N ILE A 305 -1.16 14.03 1.62
CA ILE A 305 -2.30 13.14 1.82
C ILE A 305 -3.27 13.23 0.64
N LYS A 306 -3.57 14.43 0.15
CA LYS A 306 -4.37 14.60 -1.07
C LYS A 306 -3.75 13.89 -2.28
N GLY A 307 -2.43 13.99 -2.46
CA GLY A 307 -1.70 13.26 -3.50
C GLY A 307 -1.82 11.74 -3.38
N PHE A 308 -1.82 11.19 -2.16
CA PHE A 308 -2.03 9.76 -1.93
C PHE A 308 -3.45 9.32 -2.29
N TYR A 309 -4.47 10.10 -1.90
CA TYR A 309 -5.87 9.83 -2.23
C TYR A 309 -6.10 9.85 -3.74
N ASN A 310 -5.58 10.86 -4.44
CA ASN A 310 -5.62 10.96 -5.89
C ASN A 310 -4.96 9.75 -6.57
N THR A 311 -3.79 9.32 -6.07
CA THR A 311 -3.08 8.11 -6.57
C THR A 311 -3.94 6.84 -6.48
N LEU A 312 -4.76 6.72 -5.42
CA LEU A 312 -5.59 5.55 -5.17
C LEU A 312 -6.94 5.57 -5.92
N LEU A 313 -7.49 6.77 -6.15
CA LEU A 313 -8.86 6.96 -6.64
C LEU A 313 -8.97 7.43 -8.09
N ASP A 314 -7.96 8.09 -8.63
CA ASP A 314 -8.04 8.64 -9.98
C ASP A 314 -7.91 7.54 -11.04
N PHE A 315 -8.54 7.73 -12.18
CA PHE A 315 -8.36 6.89 -13.37
C PHE A 315 -7.14 7.34 -14.18
N LYS A 316 -6.89 8.65 -14.20
CA LYS A 316 -5.71 9.32 -14.74
C LYS A 316 -5.40 10.50 -13.84
N SER A 317 -4.13 10.81 -13.68
CA SER A 317 -3.70 12.01 -12.98
C SER A 317 -2.61 12.73 -13.75
N ASP A 318 -2.65 14.06 -13.69
CA ASP A 318 -1.62 14.94 -14.25
C ASP A 318 -0.51 15.21 -13.24
N ILE A 319 0.55 15.87 -13.71
CA ILE A 319 1.63 16.38 -12.85
C ILE A 319 1.04 17.44 -11.90
N ASN A 320 1.28 17.25 -10.60
CA ASN A 320 0.89 18.18 -9.55
C ASN A 320 1.99 18.21 -8.48
N LEU A 321 2.99 19.06 -8.69
CA LEU A 321 4.16 19.16 -7.81
C LEU A 321 3.82 19.53 -6.35
N PRO A 322 2.84 20.44 -6.07
CA PRO A 322 2.40 20.69 -4.70
C PRO A 322 1.91 19.44 -3.97
N CYS A 323 1.20 18.54 -4.66
CA CYS A 323 0.77 17.24 -4.10
C CYS A 323 1.84 16.15 -4.23
N GLY A 324 3.03 16.49 -4.73
CA GLY A 324 4.15 15.58 -4.94
C GLY A 324 3.91 14.55 -6.05
N MET A 325 3.03 14.84 -7.00
CA MET A 325 2.77 13.99 -8.17
C MET A 325 3.68 14.47 -9.30
N PHE A 326 4.80 13.77 -9.51
CA PHE A 326 5.87 14.21 -10.41
C PHE A 326 5.70 13.69 -11.83
N PHE A 327 4.91 12.63 -11.99
CA PHE A 327 4.58 12.06 -13.29
C PHE A 327 3.07 12.01 -13.49
N ALA A 328 2.62 12.30 -14.71
CA ALA A 328 1.30 11.93 -15.14
C ALA A 328 1.16 10.40 -15.16
N GLN A 329 0.04 9.88 -14.68
CA GLN A 329 -0.20 8.44 -14.54
C GLN A 329 -1.57 8.08 -15.10
N ASP A 330 -1.58 7.23 -16.13
CA ASP A 330 -2.79 6.52 -16.57
C ASP A 330 -2.86 5.18 -15.82
N TRP A 331 -3.99 4.88 -15.19
CA TRP A 331 -4.16 3.65 -14.41
C TRP A 331 -4.62 2.45 -15.22
N ALA A 332 -4.71 2.55 -16.55
CA ALA A 332 -5.04 1.43 -17.43
C ALA A 332 -6.34 0.70 -17.04
N SER A 333 -7.32 1.45 -16.51
CA SER A 333 -8.58 0.95 -15.96
C SER A 333 -8.44 -0.02 -14.78
N LEU A 334 -7.29 -0.07 -14.10
CA LEU A 334 -7.20 -0.74 -12.80
C LEU A 334 -8.21 -0.10 -11.84
N ARG A 335 -8.92 -0.96 -11.10
CA ARG A 335 -9.94 -0.54 -10.14
C ARG A 335 -9.37 0.47 -9.12
N LYS A 336 -10.27 1.28 -8.55
CA LYS A 336 -9.93 2.27 -7.52
C LYS A 336 -9.74 1.58 -6.18
N CYS A 337 -8.69 1.94 -5.46
CA CYS A 337 -8.42 1.48 -4.10
C CYS A 337 -8.99 2.50 -3.10
N VAL A 338 -9.71 2.04 -2.08
CA VAL A 338 -10.35 2.89 -1.09
C VAL A 338 -9.32 3.37 -0.05
N PRO A 339 -9.05 4.68 0.05
CA PRO A 339 -8.22 5.21 1.11
C PRO A 339 -8.95 5.15 2.45
N VAL A 340 -8.24 4.73 3.50
CA VAL A 340 -8.76 4.66 4.86
C VAL A 340 -8.11 5.73 5.74
N ALA A 341 -8.93 6.62 6.28
CA ALA A 341 -8.53 7.60 7.30
C ALA A 341 -8.71 6.98 8.70
N SER A 342 -7.61 6.71 9.41
CA SER A 342 -7.65 6.14 10.76
C SER A 342 -6.55 6.68 11.67
N GLY A 343 -6.87 6.82 12.96
CA GLY A 343 -5.93 7.11 14.03
C GLY A 343 -6.12 8.47 14.69
N GLY A 344 -6.65 8.48 15.91
CA GLY A 344 -6.75 9.67 16.76
C GLY A 344 -7.70 10.74 16.20
N ILE A 345 -8.71 10.33 15.43
CA ILE A 345 -9.77 11.21 14.94
C ILE A 345 -11.02 11.07 15.82
N HIS A 346 -11.83 12.13 15.89
CA HIS A 346 -13.12 12.12 16.60
C HIS A 346 -14.20 12.91 15.84
N CYS A 347 -15.46 12.76 16.24
CA CYS A 347 -16.62 13.31 15.51
C CYS A 347 -16.59 14.84 15.33
N GLY A 348 -15.96 15.59 16.24
CA GLY A 348 -15.79 17.04 16.11
C GLY A 348 -14.96 17.47 14.89
N GLN A 349 -14.16 16.56 14.34
CA GLN A 349 -13.31 16.81 13.17
C GLN A 349 -13.99 16.43 11.84
N MET A 350 -15.26 16.02 11.85
CA MET A 350 -15.95 15.53 10.64
C MET A 350 -15.90 16.54 9.48
N HIS A 351 -16.05 17.83 9.77
CA HIS A 351 -15.98 18.91 8.79
C HIS A 351 -14.61 19.06 8.09
N GLN A 352 -13.54 18.49 8.65
CA GLN A 352 -12.20 18.49 8.06
C GLN A 352 -11.91 17.19 7.31
N LEU A 353 -12.63 16.12 7.63
CA LEU A 353 -12.47 14.79 7.03
C LEU A 353 -13.28 14.63 5.73
N ILE A 354 -14.45 15.29 5.66
CA ILE A 354 -15.25 15.47 4.44
C ILE A 354 -14.61 16.53 3.56
#